data_AF-A0A5N9B595-F1
#
_entry.id   AF-A0A5N9B595-F1
#
_cell.length_a   1.000
_cell.length_b   1.000
_cell.length_c   1.000
_cell.angle_alpha   90.00
_cell.angle_beta   90.00
_cell.angle_gamma   90.00
#
_symmetry.space_group_name_H-M   'P 1'
#
loop_
_entity.id
_entity.type
_entity.pdbx_description
1 polymer ?
#
loop_
_entity_poly.entity_id
_entity_poly.type
_entity_poly.pdbx_seq_one_letter_code
_entity_poly.pdbx_strand_id
1 'polypeptide(L)' 'ISAGGTITHHHAVGRLHKPWYDVERPELFAESLKAMKKVCDPSGILNPGVLIDPA' A
#
# COMPACT_ATOMS: atom_id res chain seq x y z
N ILE A 1 4.30 -5.83 -14.14
CA ILE A 1 3.82 -4.51 -14.62
C ILE A 1 4.05 -4.29 -16.12
N SER A 2 5.28 -4.26 -16.65
CA SER A 2 5.53 -3.95 -18.08
C SER A 2 4.80 -4.83 -19.09
N ALA A 3 4.50 -6.08 -18.72
CA ALA A 3 3.70 -7.02 -19.52
C ALA A 3 2.20 -7.06 -19.15
N GLY A 4 1.70 -6.10 -18.36
CA GLY A 4 0.28 -5.97 -18.00
C GLY A 4 -0.21 -6.84 -16.82
N GLY A 5 0.63 -7.71 -16.25
CA GLY A 5 0.28 -8.51 -15.06
C GLY A 5 0.37 -7.73 -13.75
N THR A 6 -0.49 -8.09 -12.79
CA THR A 6 -0.50 -7.56 -11.41
C THR A 6 0.58 -8.22 -10.53
N ILE A 7 1.02 -7.53 -9.47
CA ILE A 7 2.10 -7.98 -8.59
C ILE A 7 1.68 -9.15 -7.69
N THR A 8 0.40 -9.21 -7.34
CA THR A 8 -0.18 -10.27 -6.53
C THR A 8 -1.57 -10.60 -7.07
N HIS A 9 -1.95 -11.88 -6.99
CA HIS A 9 -3.31 -12.31 -7.34
C HIS A 9 -4.20 -12.36 -6.10
N HIS A 10 -3.79 -13.08 -5.05
CA HIS A 10 -4.58 -13.23 -3.82
C HIS A 10 -3.74 -13.22 -2.52
N HIS A 11 -2.41 -13.20 -2.59
CA HIS A 11 -1.54 -13.19 -1.41
C HIS A 11 -1.35 -11.80 -0.78
N ALA A 12 -2.04 -10.79 -1.31
CA ALA A 12 -1.91 -9.39 -0.91
C ALA A 12 -0.47 -8.84 -1.06
N VAL A 13 -0.26 -7.63 -0.54
CA VAL A 13 0.96 -6.85 -0.77
C VAL A 13 2.02 -7.17 0.29
N GLY A 14 1.75 -6.84 1.56
CA GLY A 14 2.74 -6.99 2.63
C GLY A 14 4.02 -6.16 2.38
N ARG A 15 5.03 -6.34 3.24
CA ARG A 15 6.32 -5.64 3.07
C ARG A 15 7.09 -6.09 1.83
N LEU A 16 6.98 -7.37 1.48
CA LEU A 16 7.72 -7.97 0.37
C LEU A 16 7.26 -7.42 -0.98
N HIS A 17 5.95 -7.29 -1.21
CA HIS A 17 5.46 -6.79 -2.48
C HIS A 17 5.26 -5.26 -2.51
N LYS A 18 5.36 -4.55 -1.37
CA LYS A 18 5.19 -3.08 -1.30
C LYS A 18 6.02 -2.33 -2.36
N PRO A 19 7.32 -2.59 -2.56
CA PRO A 19 8.12 -1.83 -3.53
C PRO A 19 7.55 -1.89 -4.96
N TRP A 20 6.95 -3.01 -5.33
CA TRP A 20 6.36 -3.20 -6.65
C TRP A 20 4.91 -2.73 -6.71
N TYR A 21 4.16 -2.83 -5.61
CA TYR A 21 2.84 -2.23 -5.48
C TYR A 21 2.88 -0.69 -5.59
N ASP A 22 3.93 -0.07 -5.04
CA ASP A 22 4.17 1.37 -5.17
C ASP A 22 4.37 1.80 -6.64
N VAL A 23 4.91 0.90 -7.49
CA VAL A 23 5.04 1.13 -8.95
C VAL A 23 3.76 0.81 -9.71
N GLU A 24 3.01 -0.21 -9.28
CA GLU A 24 1.78 -0.67 -9.95
C GLU A 24 0.58 0.26 -9.72
N ARG A 25 0.45 0.80 -8.51
CA ARG A 25 -0.76 1.54 -8.12
C ARG A 25 -0.74 2.98 -8.63
N PRO A 26 -1.89 3.55 -9.03
CA PRO A 26 -2.01 4.99 -9.26
C PRO A 26 -1.82 5.81 -7.98
N GLU A 27 -1.22 7.00 -8.10
CA GLU A 27 -0.94 7.86 -6.93
C GLU A 27 -2.22 8.26 -6.17
N LEU A 28 -3.30 8.59 -6.88
CA LEU A 28 -4.58 8.94 -6.24
C LEU A 28 -5.12 7.82 -5.35
N PHE A 29 -4.86 6.57 -5.71
CA PHE A 29 -5.25 5.41 -4.89
C PHE A 29 -4.40 5.32 -3.62
N ALA A 30 -3.10 5.62 -3.73
CA ALA A 30 -2.20 5.71 -2.58
C ALA A 30 -2.67 6.76 -1.58
N GLU A 31 -2.99 7.96 -2.04
CA GLU A 31 -3.49 9.06 -1.20
C GLU A 31 -4.82 8.73 -0.53
N SER A 32 -5.73 8.06 -1.25
CA SER A 32 -6.99 7.60 -0.69
C SER A 32 -6.78 6.62 0.47
N LEU A 33 -5.86 5.65 0.31
CA LEU A 33 -5.51 4.70 1.37
C LEU A 33 -4.84 5.38 2.57
N LYS A 34 -3.94 6.35 2.33
CA LYS A 34 -3.31 7.14 3.41
C LYS A 34 -4.36 7.92 4.20
N ALA A 35 -5.31 8.56 3.53
CA ALA A 35 -6.40 9.29 4.17
C ALA A 35 -7.28 8.37 5.04
N MET A 36 -7.69 7.21 4.51
CA MET A 36 -8.44 6.21 5.29
C MET A 36 -7.63 5.71 6.50
N LYS A 37 -6.34 5.42 6.30
CA LYS A 37 -5.44 4.97 7.38
C LYS A 37 -5.34 6.00 8.51
N LYS A 38 -5.23 7.29 8.17
CA LYS A 38 -5.18 8.39 9.15
C LYS A 38 -6.46 8.47 9.99
N VAL A 39 -7.62 8.22 9.39
CA VAL A 39 -8.91 8.23 10.10
C VAL A 39 -9.05 6.99 11.01
N CYS A 40 -8.72 5.81 10.49
CA CYS A 40 -8.92 4.55 11.20
C CYS A 40 -7.84 4.22 12.24
N ASP A 41 -6.62 4.73 12.07
CA ASP A 41 -5.49 4.51 12.98
C ASP A 41 -4.63 5.77 13.08
N PRO A 42 -5.13 6.81 13.77
CA PRO A 42 -4.45 8.10 13.89
C PRO A 42 -3.10 8.03 14.60
N SER A 43 -2.89 6.99 15.44
CA SER A 43 -1.64 6.76 16.15
C SER A 43 -0.67 5.83 15.39
N GLY A 44 -1.07 5.28 14.23
CA GLY A 44 -0.23 4.43 13.40
C GLY A 44 0.20 3.10 14.03
N ILE A 45 -0.57 2.56 14.99
CA ILE A 45 -0.20 1.36 15.75
C ILE A 45 -0.31 0.09 14.89
N LEU A 46 -1.30 0.04 14.00
CA LEU A 46 -1.63 -1.16 13.24
C LEU A 46 -0.74 -1.27 12.00
N ASN A 47 0.22 -2.20 12.05
CA ASN A 47 1.07 -2.59 10.92
C ASN A 47 1.87 -1.44 10.26
N PRO A 48 2.70 -0.70 11.02
CA PRO A 48 3.53 0.37 10.46
C PRO A 48 4.46 -0.16 9.36
N GLY A 49 4.55 0.58 8.25
CA GLY A 49 5.44 0.29 7.12
C GLY A 49 5.05 -0.92 6.27
N VAL A 50 3.89 -1.54 6.48
CA VAL A 50 3.44 -2.65 5.62
C VAL A 50 2.93 -2.15 4.27
N LEU A 51 2.04 -1.17 4.29
CA LEU A 51 1.44 -0.58 3.08
C LEU A 51 1.66 0.93 3.02
N ILE A 52 1.51 1.59 4.17
CA ILE A 52 1.73 3.03 4.36
C ILE A 52 2.92 3.21 5.31
N ASP A 53 3.84 4.07 4.92
CA ASP A 53 5.03 4.39 5.71
C ASP A 53 4.63 5.28 6.91
N PRO A 54 5.26 5.12 8.09
CA PRO A 54 5.02 6.00 9.23
C PRO A 54 5.34 7.46 8.89
N ALA A 55 4.60 8.39 9.52
CA ALA A 55 4.88 9.82 9.45
C ALA A 55 6.13 10.20 10.25
#